data_AF-A0A363RQ76-F1
#
_entry.id   AF-A0A363RQ76-F1
#
_cell.length_a   1.000
_cell.length_b   1.000
_cell.length_c   1.000
_cell.angle_alpha   90.00
_cell.angle_beta   90.00
_cell.angle_gamma   90.00
#
_symmetry.space_group_name_H-M   'P 1'
#
loop_
_entity.id
_entity.type
_entity.pdbx_description
1 polymer ?
#
loop_
_entity_poly.entity_id
_entity_poly.type
_entity_poly.pdbx_seq_one_letter_code
_entity_poly.pdbx_strand_id
1 'polypeptide(L)'
;MSDAITRGWDCHAHLFGPYARYPLNEDRSYTPPEALQADYLALLGRLDLTHGVLVQPSAYGEDHRLLLDTLAALPQLRGVAVLRPHAAERLRGLRARGVRAARFSQRSASGNFAGSASLQDLEDMAATLASEGLHAELWTDCQVLPDIAPRLRQLPVPVVIDHMGGFDATAGVDAPGFRQLLSLLEEGTVWVKLCAYRNVLGDADLERARPFHDLLLEANPEQLVWGSDWPHLRVTPEPDAGQLLETFKQWSGSDTAVRQVLQDNPTRLYD
;
A
#
# COMPACT_ATOMS: atom_id res chain seq x y z
N MET A 1 -26.58 -1.24 20.84
CA MET A 1 -26.37 -1.27 19.38
C MET A 1 -25.01 -1.92 19.19
N SER A 2 -24.96 -3.09 18.57
CA SER A 2 -23.76 -3.93 18.50
C SER A 2 -22.61 -3.15 17.86
N ASP A 3 -21.56 -2.84 18.62
CA ASP A 3 -20.27 -2.46 18.04
C ASP A 3 -19.90 -3.55 17.05
N ALA A 4 -19.89 -3.22 15.76
CA ALA A 4 -19.34 -4.11 14.76
C ALA A 4 -17.85 -4.21 15.08
N ILE A 5 -17.42 -5.36 15.61
CA ILE A 5 -16.01 -5.65 15.82
C ILE A 5 -15.34 -5.54 14.46
N THR A 6 -14.58 -4.47 14.23
CA THR A 6 -13.66 -4.39 13.09
C THR A 6 -12.69 -5.56 13.21
N ARG A 7 -12.84 -6.58 12.36
CA ARG A 7 -12.01 -7.79 12.46
C ARG A 7 -10.59 -7.59 11.92
N GLY A 8 -10.40 -6.58 11.06
CA GLY A 8 -9.10 -6.19 10.52
C GLY A 8 -9.20 -5.66 9.09
N TRP A 9 -8.08 -5.12 8.62
CA TRP A 9 -7.90 -4.53 7.31
C TRP A 9 -6.81 -5.24 6.50
N ASP A 10 -7.06 -5.43 5.21
CA ASP A 10 -6.02 -5.63 4.22
C ASP A 10 -5.70 -4.30 3.51
N CYS A 11 -4.56 -3.68 3.81
CA CYS A 11 -4.26 -2.31 3.35
C CYS A 11 -3.57 -2.23 1.98
N HIS A 12 -3.47 -3.33 1.23
CA HIS A 12 -2.95 -3.28 -0.12
C HIS A 12 -3.48 -4.44 -0.97
N ALA A 13 -4.40 -4.16 -1.88
CA ALA A 13 -4.83 -5.10 -2.90
C ALA A 13 -5.19 -4.41 -4.22
N HIS A 14 -5.26 -5.18 -5.28
CA HIS A 14 -5.59 -4.72 -6.62
C HIS A 14 -6.73 -5.56 -7.20
N LEU A 15 -7.66 -4.93 -7.91
CA LEU A 15 -8.65 -5.64 -8.72
C LEU A 15 -8.31 -5.53 -10.19
N PHE A 16 -8.62 -6.58 -10.94
CA PHE A 16 -8.49 -6.63 -12.39
C PHE A 16 -9.73 -7.27 -13.01
N GLY A 17 -10.44 -6.49 -13.79
CA GLY A 17 -11.57 -6.96 -14.59
C GLY A 17 -12.90 -7.03 -13.83
N PRO A 18 -13.94 -7.60 -14.47
CA PRO A 18 -13.86 -8.27 -15.77
C PRO A 18 -13.56 -7.29 -16.91
N TYR A 19 -12.62 -7.62 -17.81
CA TYR A 19 -12.09 -6.71 -18.82
C TYR A 19 -13.10 -6.31 -19.89
N ALA A 20 -14.15 -7.12 -20.08
CA ALA A 20 -15.27 -6.76 -20.94
C ALA A 20 -16.03 -5.50 -20.44
N ARG A 21 -16.02 -5.24 -19.13
CA ARG A 21 -16.64 -4.05 -18.52
C ARG A 21 -15.60 -2.97 -18.17
N TYR A 22 -14.44 -3.40 -17.70
CA TYR A 22 -13.35 -2.54 -17.25
C TYR A 22 -12.10 -2.84 -18.08
N PRO A 23 -12.02 -2.34 -19.33
CA PRO A 23 -10.87 -2.61 -20.19
C PRO A 23 -9.60 -2.01 -19.60
N LEU A 24 -8.48 -2.70 -19.82
CA LEU A 24 -7.17 -2.17 -19.46
C LEU A 24 -6.77 -1.03 -20.40
N ASN A 25 -5.87 -0.16 -19.94
CA ASN A 25 -5.29 0.88 -20.76
C ASN A 25 -4.46 0.29 -21.92
N GLU A 26 -4.51 0.91 -23.10
CA GLU A 26 -3.76 0.45 -24.28
C GLU A 26 -2.24 0.55 -24.09
N ASP A 27 -1.77 1.60 -23.40
CA ASP A 27 -0.34 1.90 -23.16
C ASP A 27 0.22 1.23 -21.90
N ARG A 28 -0.47 0.23 -21.35
CA ARG A 28 -0.06 -0.48 -20.14
C ARG A 28 1.29 -1.19 -20.32
N SER A 29 2.08 -1.23 -19.25
CA SER A 29 3.36 -1.96 -19.23
C SER A 29 3.23 -3.48 -18.99
N TYR A 30 2.03 -3.96 -18.68
CA TYR A 30 1.74 -5.38 -18.46
C TYR A 30 0.25 -5.70 -18.61
N THR A 31 -0.06 -6.97 -18.90
CA THR A 31 -1.43 -7.49 -18.92
C THR A 31 -1.59 -8.51 -17.78
N PRO A 32 -2.23 -8.17 -16.67
CA PRO A 32 -2.50 -9.12 -15.59
C PRO A 32 -3.64 -10.07 -15.96
N PRO A 33 -3.71 -11.27 -15.36
CA PRO A 33 -4.94 -12.04 -15.36
C PRO A 33 -6.06 -11.29 -14.64
N GLU A 34 -7.31 -11.65 -14.89
CA GLU A 34 -8.43 -11.12 -14.12
C GLU A 34 -8.32 -11.56 -12.65
N ALA A 35 -8.69 -10.65 -11.77
CA ALA A 35 -8.68 -10.78 -10.32
C ALA A 35 -9.91 -10.01 -9.82
N LEU A 36 -11.04 -10.69 -9.72
CA LEU A 36 -12.34 -10.03 -9.63
C LEU A 36 -12.64 -9.58 -8.20
N GLN A 37 -13.57 -8.61 -8.08
CA GLN A 37 -14.10 -8.15 -6.80
C GLN A 37 -14.61 -9.31 -5.92
N ALA A 38 -15.31 -10.29 -6.52
CA ALA A 38 -15.85 -11.43 -5.80
C ALA A 38 -14.75 -12.33 -5.21
N ASP A 39 -13.65 -12.51 -5.94
CA ASP A 39 -12.50 -13.31 -5.49
C ASP A 39 -11.79 -12.62 -4.33
N TYR A 40 -11.63 -11.30 -4.40
CA TYR A 40 -11.07 -10.52 -3.31
C TYR A 40 -11.93 -10.55 -2.05
N LEU A 41 -13.26 -10.45 -2.17
CA LEU A 41 -14.17 -10.58 -1.03
C LEU A 41 -14.11 -11.98 -0.40
N ALA A 42 -13.99 -13.03 -1.23
CA ALA A 42 -13.80 -14.39 -0.75
C ALA A 42 -12.45 -14.54 -0.01
N LEU A 43 -11.40 -13.87 -0.48
CA LEU A 43 -10.12 -13.81 0.22
C LEU A 43 -10.25 -13.14 1.59
N LEU A 44 -10.83 -11.94 1.67
CA LEU A 44 -11.05 -11.25 2.95
C LEU A 44 -11.81 -12.15 3.95
N GLY A 45 -12.87 -12.83 3.48
CA GLY A 45 -13.61 -13.79 4.30
C GLY A 45 -12.76 -14.97 4.80
N ARG A 46 -11.87 -15.51 3.96
CA ARG A 46 -10.92 -16.57 4.36
C ARG A 46 -9.90 -16.09 5.40
N LEU A 47 -9.50 -14.82 5.33
CA LEU A 47 -8.53 -14.20 6.25
C LEU A 47 -9.17 -13.68 7.55
N ASP A 48 -10.50 -13.77 7.67
CA ASP A 48 -11.31 -13.12 8.72
C ASP A 48 -11.11 -11.60 8.79
N LEU A 49 -10.84 -10.97 7.64
CA LEU A 49 -10.73 -9.52 7.49
C LEU A 49 -12.05 -8.96 6.95
N THR A 50 -12.39 -7.75 7.38
CA THR A 50 -13.69 -7.12 7.04
C THR A 50 -13.54 -5.87 6.18
N HIS A 51 -12.34 -5.28 6.17
CA HIS A 51 -12.04 -4.05 5.44
C HIS A 51 -10.85 -4.28 4.51
N GLY A 52 -10.75 -3.44 3.48
CA GLY A 52 -9.67 -3.54 2.51
C GLY A 52 -9.38 -2.23 1.81
N VAL A 53 -8.15 -2.05 1.34
CA VAL A 53 -7.70 -0.88 0.58
C VAL A 53 -7.34 -1.32 -0.83
N LEU A 54 -8.16 -0.87 -1.79
CA LEU A 54 -7.97 -1.12 -3.20
C LEU A 54 -7.09 -0.02 -3.80
N VAL A 55 -5.91 -0.42 -4.27
CA VAL A 55 -4.94 0.46 -4.90
C VAL A 55 -5.12 0.39 -6.41
N GLN A 56 -5.34 1.55 -7.05
CA GLN A 56 -5.48 1.67 -8.50
C GLN A 56 -4.22 1.09 -9.19
N PRO A 57 -4.38 0.04 -10.01
CA PRO A 57 -3.27 -0.51 -10.78
C PRO A 57 -2.87 0.40 -11.94
N SER A 58 -1.56 0.51 -12.23
CA SER A 58 -1.08 1.30 -13.36
C SER A 58 -1.57 0.77 -14.72
N ALA A 59 -1.97 -0.50 -14.80
CA ALA A 59 -2.56 -1.10 -16.00
C ALA A 59 -3.91 -0.46 -16.43
N TYR A 60 -4.58 0.25 -15.53
CA TYR A 60 -5.77 1.05 -15.83
C TYR A 60 -5.48 2.53 -16.12
N GLY A 61 -4.26 2.99 -15.85
CA GLY A 61 -3.93 4.41 -15.90
C GLY A 61 -4.88 5.24 -15.04
N GLU A 62 -5.47 6.29 -15.63
CA GLU A 62 -6.39 7.22 -14.96
C GLU A 62 -7.88 6.85 -15.10
N ASP A 63 -8.20 5.63 -15.57
CA ASP A 63 -9.55 5.09 -15.56
C ASP A 63 -9.86 4.44 -14.21
N HIS A 64 -10.53 5.19 -13.33
CA HIS A 64 -10.91 4.75 -11.98
C HIS A 64 -12.30 4.11 -11.93
N ARG A 65 -12.95 3.76 -13.06
CA ARG A 65 -14.32 3.23 -13.04
C ARG A 65 -14.45 1.97 -12.18
N LEU A 66 -13.55 1.00 -12.34
CA LEU A 66 -13.54 -0.21 -11.53
C LEU A 66 -13.41 0.12 -10.04
N LEU A 67 -12.46 0.98 -9.68
CA LEU A 67 -12.25 1.40 -8.29
C LEU A 67 -13.51 2.04 -7.71
N LEU A 68 -14.05 3.06 -8.38
CA LEU A 68 -15.16 3.86 -7.86
C LEU A 68 -16.49 3.10 -7.84
N ASP A 69 -16.76 2.25 -8.84
CA ASP A 69 -17.93 1.36 -8.84
C ASP A 69 -17.85 0.38 -7.67
N THR A 70 -16.65 -0.16 -7.40
CA THR A 70 -16.42 -1.10 -6.28
C THR A 70 -16.64 -0.42 -4.94
N LEU A 71 -16.08 0.77 -4.72
CA LEU A 71 -16.23 1.51 -3.45
C LEU A 71 -17.67 1.94 -3.20
N ALA A 72 -18.43 2.29 -4.25
CA ALA A 72 -19.84 2.61 -4.14
C ALA A 72 -20.67 1.39 -3.70
N ALA A 73 -20.30 0.19 -4.14
CA ALA A 73 -20.98 -1.06 -3.78
C ALA A 73 -20.56 -1.62 -2.41
N LEU A 74 -19.34 -1.33 -1.97
CA LEU A 74 -18.70 -1.94 -0.79
C LEU A 74 -18.13 -0.86 0.15
N PRO A 75 -18.96 -0.27 1.04
CA PRO A 75 -18.56 0.82 1.91
C PRO A 75 -17.52 0.44 2.97
N GLN A 76 -17.24 -0.85 3.16
CA GLN A 76 -16.14 -1.33 4.00
C GLN A 76 -14.77 -1.25 3.30
N LEU A 77 -14.72 -0.98 2.00
CA LEU A 77 -13.49 -0.81 1.25
C LEU A 77 -13.10 0.67 1.15
N ARG A 78 -11.81 0.92 1.03
CA ARG A 78 -11.23 2.25 0.76
C ARG A 78 -10.39 2.19 -0.50
N GLY A 79 -10.21 3.34 -1.14
CA GLY A 79 -9.52 3.44 -2.41
C GLY A 79 -8.27 4.30 -2.37
N VAL A 80 -7.31 3.93 -3.20
CA VAL A 80 -6.14 4.73 -3.51
C VAL A 80 -6.11 4.96 -5.01
N ALA A 81 -6.25 6.21 -5.44
CA ALA A 81 -6.26 6.57 -6.85
C ALA A 81 -4.85 6.81 -7.38
N VAL A 82 -4.63 6.66 -8.68
CA VAL A 82 -3.45 7.25 -9.36
C VAL A 82 -3.91 8.51 -10.07
N LEU A 83 -3.30 9.65 -9.75
CA LEU A 83 -3.67 10.96 -10.27
C LEU A 83 -2.40 11.80 -10.54
N ARG A 84 -2.50 12.72 -11.50
CA ARG A 84 -1.44 13.66 -11.87
C ARG A 84 -1.93 15.11 -11.72
N PRO A 85 -1.03 16.11 -11.77
CA PRO A 85 -1.39 17.51 -11.52
C PRO A 85 -2.51 18.04 -12.43
N HIS A 86 -2.58 17.60 -13.70
CA HIS A 86 -3.66 17.99 -14.62
C HIS A 86 -5.04 17.47 -14.20
N ALA A 87 -5.09 16.52 -13.27
CA ALA A 87 -6.30 15.92 -12.72
C ALA A 87 -6.61 16.41 -11.29
N ALA A 88 -5.94 17.45 -10.79
CA ALA A 88 -6.13 17.93 -9.41
C ALA A 88 -7.59 18.27 -9.09
N GLU A 89 -8.32 18.84 -10.02
CA GLU A 89 -9.76 19.12 -9.87
C GLU A 89 -10.64 17.88 -9.79
N ARG A 90 -10.18 16.72 -10.26
CA ARG A 90 -10.85 15.41 -10.08
C ARG A 90 -10.70 14.87 -8.65
N LEU A 91 -9.84 15.46 -7.81
CA LEU A 91 -9.73 15.07 -6.39
C LEU A 91 -10.97 15.46 -5.57
N ARG A 92 -11.69 16.50 -6.00
CA ARG A 92 -12.84 17.04 -5.27
C ARG A 92 -13.88 15.97 -4.98
N GLY A 93 -14.14 15.74 -3.70
CA GLY A 93 -15.17 14.80 -3.24
C GLY A 93 -14.80 13.33 -3.41
N LEU A 94 -13.56 12.99 -3.78
CA LEU A 94 -13.11 11.59 -3.80
C LEU A 94 -13.15 10.96 -2.40
N ARG A 95 -12.87 11.74 -1.34
CA ARG A 95 -12.98 11.24 0.04
C ARG A 95 -14.38 10.75 0.38
N ALA A 96 -15.41 11.51 -0.03
CA ALA A 96 -16.82 11.13 0.14
C ALA A 96 -17.22 9.88 -0.66
N ARG A 97 -16.43 9.52 -1.69
CA ARG A 97 -16.61 8.33 -2.52
C ARG A 97 -15.74 7.14 -2.07
N GLY A 98 -15.16 7.21 -0.87
CA GLY A 98 -14.37 6.13 -0.28
C GLY A 98 -12.88 6.15 -0.61
N VAL A 99 -12.39 7.10 -1.41
CA VAL A 99 -10.94 7.26 -1.64
C VAL A 99 -10.30 7.87 -0.40
N ARG A 100 -9.05 7.52 -0.11
CA ARG A 100 -8.28 8.04 1.03
C ARG A 100 -6.90 8.51 0.67
N ALA A 101 -6.38 8.08 -0.47
CA ALA A 101 -5.07 8.49 -0.92
C ALA A 101 -4.94 8.59 -2.43
N ALA A 102 -3.86 9.23 -2.86
CA ALA A 102 -3.31 9.09 -4.20
C ALA A 102 -1.94 8.37 -4.15
N ARG A 103 -1.66 7.52 -5.14
CA ARG A 103 -0.42 6.73 -5.22
C ARG A 103 0.56 7.30 -6.24
N PHE A 104 1.80 7.37 -5.81
CA PHE A 104 2.96 7.88 -6.54
C PHE A 104 4.09 6.85 -6.52
N SER A 105 5.14 7.09 -7.29
CA SER A 105 6.28 6.18 -7.40
C SER A 105 7.60 6.93 -7.58
N GLN A 106 8.66 6.41 -6.98
CA GLN A 106 10.05 6.86 -7.17
C GLN A 106 10.97 5.68 -6.86
N ARG A 107 11.47 4.97 -7.88
CA ARG A 107 12.27 3.74 -7.71
C ARG A 107 13.63 3.84 -8.42
N SER A 108 14.67 3.20 -7.89
CA SER A 108 16.05 3.27 -8.41
C SER A 108 16.23 2.52 -9.74
N ALA A 109 16.26 1.19 -9.69
CA ALA A 109 16.86 0.35 -10.73
C ALA A 109 15.91 -0.04 -11.87
N SER A 110 14.60 0.08 -11.63
CA SER A 110 13.57 -0.27 -12.64
C SER A 110 12.78 0.95 -13.14
N GLY A 111 13.09 2.14 -12.62
CA GLY A 111 12.28 3.32 -12.84
C GLY A 111 10.83 3.14 -12.41
N ASN A 112 10.00 4.11 -12.76
CA ASN A 112 8.56 4.02 -12.54
C ASN A 112 7.90 3.25 -13.68
N PHE A 113 6.89 2.43 -13.35
CA PHE A 113 6.08 1.79 -14.38
C PHE A 113 5.34 2.84 -15.21
N ALA A 114 5.19 2.58 -16.51
CA ALA A 114 4.30 3.39 -17.35
C ALA A 114 2.91 3.45 -16.72
N GLY A 115 2.37 4.66 -16.61
CA GLY A 115 1.08 4.92 -15.95
C GLY A 115 1.18 5.37 -14.50
N SER A 116 2.33 5.24 -13.82
CA SER A 116 2.53 5.80 -12.46
C SER A 116 2.60 7.33 -12.47
N ALA A 117 2.26 7.95 -11.34
CA ALA A 117 2.59 9.33 -11.00
C ALA A 117 3.93 9.37 -10.23
N SER A 118 4.71 10.42 -10.40
CA SER A 118 6.06 10.58 -9.83
C SER A 118 6.06 11.24 -8.45
N LEU A 119 7.21 11.26 -7.77
CA LEU A 119 7.38 12.07 -6.54
C LEU A 119 7.21 13.58 -6.81
N GLN A 120 7.56 14.07 -8.01
CA GLN A 120 7.31 15.47 -8.36
C GLN A 120 5.80 15.75 -8.43
N ASP A 121 5.03 14.83 -9.02
CA ASP A 121 3.57 14.94 -9.07
C ASP A 121 2.97 14.98 -7.64
N LEU A 122 3.54 14.22 -6.70
CA LEU A 122 3.14 14.28 -5.29
C LEU A 122 3.36 15.68 -4.71
N GLU A 123 4.55 16.25 -4.87
CA GLU A 123 4.86 17.59 -4.35
C GLU A 123 3.94 18.66 -4.92
N ASP A 124 3.71 18.62 -6.24
CA ASP A 124 2.85 19.56 -6.95
C ASP A 124 1.39 19.45 -6.49
N MET A 125 0.97 18.25 -6.05
CA MET A 125 -0.40 17.98 -5.61
C MET A 125 -0.60 18.03 -4.09
N ALA A 126 0.47 18.12 -3.29
CA ALA A 126 0.42 17.85 -1.85
C ALA A 126 -0.55 18.77 -1.08
N ALA A 127 -0.58 20.06 -1.42
CA ALA A 127 -1.51 21.01 -0.83
C ALA A 127 -2.97 20.67 -1.17
N THR A 128 -3.23 20.21 -2.40
CA THR A 128 -4.57 19.80 -2.83
C THR A 128 -5.00 18.52 -2.11
N LEU A 129 -4.12 17.52 -2.02
CA LEU A 129 -4.36 16.30 -1.24
C LEU A 129 -4.73 16.64 0.22
N ALA A 130 -3.97 17.52 0.87
CA ALA A 130 -4.25 17.97 2.23
C ALA A 130 -5.65 18.60 2.35
N SER A 131 -6.00 19.50 1.43
CA SER A 131 -7.31 20.18 1.43
C SER A 131 -8.50 19.25 1.22
N GLU A 132 -8.31 18.13 0.52
CA GLU A 132 -9.31 17.10 0.29
C GLU A 132 -9.31 16.01 1.38
N GLY A 133 -8.43 16.15 2.38
CA GLY A 133 -8.25 15.17 3.46
C GLY A 133 -7.74 13.82 2.95
N LEU A 134 -6.90 13.82 1.92
CA LEU A 134 -6.26 12.63 1.36
C LEU A 134 -4.79 12.57 1.77
N HIS A 135 -4.28 11.37 2.02
CA HIS A 135 -2.85 11.13 2.19
C HIS A 135 -2.19 10.68 0.88
N ALA A 136 -0.88 10.44 0.91
CA ALA A 136 -0.15 9.91 -0.22
C ALA A 136 0.33 8.48 0.07
N GLU A 137 0.31 7.63 -0.96
CA GLU A 137 1.05 6.38 -0.95
C GLU A 137 2.22 6.51 -1.92
N LEU A 138 3.41 6.05 -1.52
CA LEU A 138 4.62 6.14 -2.32
C LEU A 138 5.24 4.76 -2.46
N TRP A 139 5.26 4.27 -3.69
CA TRP A 139 6.04 3.10 -4.05
C TRP A 139 7.47 3.49 -4.35
N THR A 140 8.35 3.22 -3.39
CA THR A 140 9.78 3.55 -3.46
C THR A 140 10.63 2.39 -2.96
N ASP A 141 11.95 2.57 -2.89
CA ASP A 141 12.90 1.59 -2.39
C ASP A 141 13.97 2.24 -1.50
N CYS A 142 14.60 1.43 -0.65
CA CYS A 142 15.57 1.90 0.34
C CYS A 142 16.77 2.58 -0.33
N GLN A 143 17.10 2.25 -1.58
CA GLN A 143 18.23 2.87 -2.26
C GLN A 143 18.00 4.35 -2.52
N VAL A 144 16.77 4.77 -2.84
CA VAL A 144 16.46 6.19 -3.10
C VAL A 144 16.04 6.98 -1.85
N LEU A 145 15.64 6.31 -0.77
CA LEU A 145 15.13 6.96 0.43
C LEU A 145 16.04 8.05 1.01
N PRO A 146 17.39 7.87 1.12
CA PRO A 146 18.29 8.92 1.60
C PRO A 146 18.17 10.24 0.82
N ASP A 147 18.00 10.15 -0.50
CA ASP A 147 17.95 11.33 -1.36
C ASP A 147 16.61 12.07 -1.28
N ILE A 148 15.51 11.33 -1.05
CA ILE A 148 14.16 11.92 -1.03
C ILE A 148 13.67 12.24 0.39
N ALA A 149 14.33 11.74 1.44
CA ALA A 149 13.93 11.96 2.83
C ALA A 149 13.75 13.44 3.21
N PRO A 150 14.61 14.40 2.78
CA PRO A 150 14.37 15.82 3.06
C PRO A 150 13.08 16.36 2.43
N ARG A 151 12.70 15.84 1.25
CA ARG A 151 11.47 16.22 0.55
C ARG A 151 10.24 15.66 1.27
N LEU A 152 10.30 14.40 1.69
CA LEU A 152 9.19 13.74 2.42
C LEU A 152 8.84 14.49 3.72
N ARG A 153 9.83 14.97 4.48
CA ARG A 153 9.62 15.74 5.72
C ARG A 153 8.90 17.08 5.50
N GLN A 154 8.91 17.61 4.28
CA GLN A 154 8.30 18.90 3.95
C GLN A 154 6.83 18.77 3.50
N LEU A 155 6.36 17.55 3.24
CA LEU A 155 5.02 17.34 2.71
C LEU A 155 3.95 17.65 3.78
N PRO A 156 2.88 18.37 3.43
CA PRO A 156 1.77 18.69 4.35
C PRO A 156 0.80 17.51 4.55
N VAL A 157 1.11 16.32 4.05
CA VAL A 157 0.26 15.12 4.12
C VAL A 157 1.08 13.93 4.63
N PRO A 158 0.45 12.97 5.33
CA PRO A 158 1.09 11.70 5.62
C PRO A 158 1.51 10.99 4.33
N VAL A 159 2.65 10.31 4.36
CA VAL A 159 3.12 9.45 3.27
C VAL A 159 3.20 8.01 3.76
N VAL A 160 2.57 7.10 3.04
CA VAL A 160 2.64 5.65 3.28
C VAL A 160 3.63 5.04 2.32
N ILE A 161 4.72 4.48 2.83
CA ILE A 161 5.73 3.77 2.06
C ILE A 161 5.25 2.34 1.81
N ASP A 162 5.12 1.99 0.54
CA ASP A 162 4.69 0.65 0.14
C ASP A 162 5.79 -0.41 0.40
N HIS A 163 5.37 -1.65 0.63
CA HIS A 163 6.21 -2.87 0.63
C HIS A 163 7.48 -2.77 1.48
N MET A 164 7.37 -2.24 2.71
CA MET A 164 8.51 -2.08 3.63
C MET A 164 9.68 -1.29 3.03
N GLY A 165 9.37 -0.40 2.09
CA GLY A 165 10.35 0.44 1.41
C GLY A 165 11.36 -0.34 0.58
N GLY A 166 11.03 -1.51 0.04
CA GLY A 166 11.91 -2.16 -0.93
C GLY A 166 13.28 -2.57 -0.37
N PHE A 167 13.36 -3.01 0.89
CA PHE A 167 14.66 -3.28 1.53
C PHE A 167 15.44 -4.39 0.81
N ASP A 168 16.77 -4.31 0.91
CA ASP A 168 17.68 -5.34 0.38
C ASP A 168 18.12 -6.29 1.50
N ALA A 169 17.56 -7.50 1.50
CA ALA A 169 17.89 -8.54 2.48
C ALA A 169 19.35 -9.03 2.42
N THR A 170 20.08 -8.72 1.34
CA THR A 170 21.51 -9.05 1.19
C THR A 170 22.40 -7.94 1.74
N ALA A 171 21.98 -6.67 1.59
CA ALA A 171 22.66 -5.53 2.19
C ALA A 171 22.50 -5.47 3.73
N GLY A 172 21.44 -6.08 4.25
CA GLY A 172 21.18 -6.20 5.69
C GLY A 172 20.55 -4.96 6.32
N VAL A 173 20.19 -5.07 7.59
CA VAL A 173 19.45 -4.02 8.33
C VAL A 173 20.27 -2.75 8.58
N ASP A 174 21.59 -2.80 8.44
CA ASP A 174 22.47 -1.63 8.59
C ASP A 174 22.68 -0.85 7.29
N ALA A 175 22.06 -1.29 6.19
CA ALA A 175 22.09 -0.56 4.93
C ALA A 175 21.58 0.88 5.11
N PRO A 176 22.27 1.91 4.57
CA PRO A 176 21.90 3.31 4.77
C PRO A 176 20.45 3.62 4.41
N GLY A 177 19.94 2.98 3.36
CA GLY A 177 18.57 3.11 2.92
C GLY A 177 17.52 2.64 3.92
N PHE A 178 17.73 1.47 4.52
CA PHE A 178 16.81 0.93 5.52
C PHE A 178 16.90 1.71 6.83
N ARG A 179 18.11 2.14 7.22
CA ARG A 179 18.28 3.05 8.37
C ARG A 179 17.58 4.40 8.15
N GLN A 180 17.56 4.91 6.91
CA GLN A 180 16.78 6.10 6.58
C GLN A 180 15.27 5.85 6.71
N LEU A 181 14.77 4.68 6.29
CA LEU A 181 13.36 4.30 6.46
C LEU A 181 12.97 4.29 7.94
N LEU A 182 13.79 3.65 8.79
CA LEU A 182 13.57 3.61 10.24
C LEU A 182 13.52 5.02 10.83
N SER A 183 14.48 5.88 10.50
CA SER A 183 14.48 7.29 10.96
C SER A 183 13.21 8.04 10.56
N LEU A 184 12.74 7.90 9.31
CA LEU A 184 11.50 8.55 8.88
C LEU A 184 10.26 8.03 9.62
N LEU A 185 10.25 6.73 9.93
CA LEU A 185 9.16 6.07 10.65
C LEU A 185 9.15 6.45 12.14
N GLU A 186 10.32 6.47 12.80
CA GLU A 186 10.51 6.90 14.20
C GLU A 186 10.09 8.36 14.41
N GLU A 187 10.42 9.24 13.45
CA GLU A 187 9.98 10.64 13.44
C GLU A 187 8.46 10.79 13.28
N GLY A 188 7.79 9.73 12.84
CA GLY A 188 6.38 9.75 12.45
C GLY A 188 6.11 10.48 11.13
N THR A 189 7.16 10.72 10.33
CA THR A 189 7.07 11.35 9.00
C THR A 189 6.37 10.43 8.00
N VAL A 190 6.61 9.12 8.09
CA VAL A 190 6.06 8.14 7.15
C VAL A 190 5.44 6.94 7.84
N TRP A 191 4.36 6.44 7.25
CA TRP A 191 3.80 5.14 7.52
C TRP A 191 4.46 4.07 6.66
N VAL A 192 4.37 2.80 7.06
CA VAL A 192 4.92 1.68 6.27
C VAL A 192 3.92 0.54 6.15
N LYS A 193 3.76 0.02 4.93
CA LYS A 193 3.01 -1.21 4.66
C LYS A 193 3.89 -2.44 4.85
N LEU A 194 3.51 -3.31 5.78
CA LEU A 194 4.15 -4.59 6.05
C LEU A 194 3.69 -5.62 5.02
N CYS A 195 4.48 -5.75 3.95
CA CYS A 195 4.32 -6.75 2.90
C CYS A 195 5.71 -7.36 2.60
N ALA A 196 6.13 -8.29 3.46
CA ALA A 196 7.51 -8.75 3.56
C ALA A 196 8.02 -9.50 2.33
N TYR A 197 7.19 -10.38 1.76
CA TYR A 197 7.61 -11.31 0.70
C TYR A 197 8.14 -10.61 -0.56
N ARG A 198 7.68 -9.37 -0.83
CA ARG A 198 8.10 -8.56 -1.98
C ARG A 198 9.61 -8.23 -1.97
N ASN A 199 10.25 -8.28 -0.81
CA ASN A 199 11.66 -7.91 -0.61
C ASN A 199 12.61 -9.11 -0.54
N VAL A 200 12.06 -10.32 -0.56
CA VAL A 200 12.81 -11.59 -0.51
C VAL A 200 12.38 -12.52 -1.66
N LEU A 201 11.86 -11.94 -2.76
CA LEU A 201 11.46 -12.71 -3.94
C LEU A 201 12.65 -13.51 -4.49
N GLY A 202 12.40 -14.79 -4.77
CA GLY A 202 13.44 -15.72 -5.23
C GLY A 202 14.24 -16.38 -4.11
N ASP A 203 14.04 -15.96 -2.86
CA ASP A 203 14.44 -16.74 -1.69
C ASP A 203 13.28 -17.66 -1.26
N ALA A 204 13.62 -18.88 -0.83
CA ALA A 204 12.62 -19.79 -0.28
C ALA A 204 12.29 -19.46 1.18
N ASP A 205 13.13 -18.66 1.84
CA ASP A 205 13.04 -18.36 3.26
C ASP A 205 12.53 -16.94 3.53
N LEU A 206 11.24 -16.85 3.88
CA LEU A 206 10.60 -15.61 4.30
C LEU A 206 11.20 -15.05 5.60
N GLU A 207 11.85 -15.86 6.45
CA GLU A 207 12.46 -15.40 7.71
C GLU A 207 13.59 -14.39 7.48
N ARG A 208 14.17 -14.31 6.28
CA ARG A 208 15.15 -13.25 5.97
C ARG A 208 14.56 -11.84 6.05
N ALA A 209 13.25 -11.70 5.93
CA ALA A 209 12.56 -10.42 6.10
C ALA A 209 12.27 -10.09 7.57
N ARG A 210 12.33 -11.06 8.48
CA ARG A 210 11.96 -10.88 9.90
C ARG A 210 12.77 -9.80 10.61
N PRO A 211 14.12 -9.72 10.50
CA PRO A 211 14.87 -8.66 11.16
C PRO A 211 14.43 -7.24 10.74
N PHE A 212 13.99 -7.08 9.49
CA PHE A 212 13.47 -5.81 8.98
C PHE A 212 12.07 -5.52 9.54
N HIS A 213 11.21 -6.54 9.60
CA HIS A 213 9.89 -6.42 10.25
C HIS A 213 10.02 -6.01 11.72
N ASP A 214 10.86 -6.71 12.48
CA ASP A 214 11.04 -6.49 13.92
C ASP A 214 11.52 -5.05 14.20
N LEU A 215 12.49 -4.56 13.41
CA LEU A 215 12.99 -3.18 13.56
C LEU A 215 11.97 -2.12 13.16
N LEU A 216 11.13 -2.36 12.15
CA LEU A 216 10.04 -1.44 11.81
C LEU A 216 9.01 -1.38 12.96
N LEU A 217 8.68 -2.54 13.54
CA LEU A 217 7.75 -2.64 14.66
C LEU A 217 8.30 -1.96 15.92
N GLU A 218 9.59 -2.10 16.20
CA GLU A 218 10.29 -1.41 17.30
C GLU A 218 10.34 0.11 17.07
N ALA A 219 10.63 0.55 15.85
CA ALA A 219 10.75 1.96 15.48
C ALA A 219 9.47 2.76 15.73
N ASN A 220 8.33 2.28 15.22
CA ASN A 220 7.04 2.95 15.45
C ASN A 220 5.85 2.03 15.12
N PRO A 221 5.31 1.27 16.10
CA PRO A 221 4.19 0.37 15.85
C PRO A 221 2.89 1.11 15.53
N GLU A 222 2.77 2.42 15.80
CA GLU A 222 1.57 3.22 15.50
C GLU A 222 1.46 3.64 14.03
N GLN A 223 2.54 3.53 13.25
CA GLN A 223 2.58 3.94 11.84
C GLN A 223 2.75 2.77 10.86
N LEU A 224 2.37 1.57 11.30
CA LEU A 224 2.43 0.37 10.49
C LEU A 224 1.04 -0.13 10.12
N VAL A 225 0.88 -0.58 8.88
CA VAL A 225 -0.32 -1.30 8.42
C VAL A 225 0.10 -2.56 7.68
N TRP A 226 -0.72 -3.60 7.67
CA TRP A 226 -0.45 -4.82 6.91
C TRP A 226 -1.24 -4.83 5.60
N GLY A 227 -0.66 -5.42 4.55
CA GLY A 227 -1.35 -5.61 3.27
C GLY A 227 -0.91 -6.90 2.58
N SER A 228 -1.88 -7.59 1.97
CA SER A 228 -1.67 -8.87 1.28
C SER A 228 -0.88 -8.70 -0.02
N ASP A 229 -1.06 -7.55 -0.69
CA ASP A 229 -0.61 -7.29 -2.06
C ASP A 229 -1.23 -8.26 -3.09
N TRP A 230 -2.42 -8.78 -2.80
CA TRP A 230 -3.20 -9.59 -3.72
C TRP A 230 -3.50 -8.81 -5.02
N PRO A 231 -3.39 -9.40 -6.23
CA PRO A 231 -3.24 -10.82 -6.54
C PRO A 231 -1.79 -11.24 -6.81
N HIS A 232 -0.83 -10.68 -6.07
CA HIS A 232 0.59 -11.08 -6.10
C HIS A 232 1.22 -11.03 -7.49
N LEU A 233 0.97 -9.93 -8.22
CA LEU A 233 1.43 -9.78 -9.61
C LEU A 233 2.92 -10.06 -9.79
N ARG A 234 3.23 -10.86 -10.82
CA ARG A 234 4.59 -11.22 -11.24
C ARG A 234 5.41 -11.93 -10.15
N VAL A 235 4.75 -12.73 -9.32
CA VAL A 235 5.38 -13.51 -8.25
C VAL A 235 5.15 -14.98 -8.54
N THR A 236 6.23 -15.75 -8.62
CA THR A 236 6.18 -17.19 -8.87
C THR A 236 7.15 -17.91 -7.93
N PRO A 237 6.70 -18.92 -7.16
CA PRO A 237 5.30 -19.34 -7.01
C PRO A 237 4.43 -18.24 -6.36
N GLU A 238 3.13 -18.26 -6.62
CA GLU A 238 2.19 -17.34 -5.95
C GLU A 238 2.17 -17.62 -4.44
N PRO A 239 2.33 -16.59 -3.58
CA PRO A 239 2.28 -16.78 -2.13
C PRO A 239 0.84 -17.01 -1.66
N ASP A 240 0.67 -17.75 -0.56
CA ASP A 240 -0.62 -17.86 0.11
C ASP A 240 -0.81 -16.70 1.09
N ALA A 241 -1.79 -15.83 0.84
CA ALA A 241 -2.05 -14.67 1.70
C ALA A 241 -2.44 -15.05 3.15
N GLY A 242 -2.99 -16.24 3.38
CA GLY A 242 -3.25 -16.76 4.73
C GLY A 242 -1.97 -17.03 5.47
N GLN A 243 -1.01 -17.71 4.83
CA GLN A 243 0.33 -17.90 5.38
C GLN A 243 1.04 -16.56 5.63
N LEU A 244 0.95 -15.60 4.71
CA LEU A 244 1.54 -14.26 4.91
C LEU A 244 0.96 -13.55 6.14
N LEU A 245 -0.35 -13.65 6.36
CA LEU A 245 -1.02 -13.07 7.52
C LEU A 245 -0.60 -13.77 8.83
N GLU A 246 -0.53 -15.10 8.83
CA GLU A 246 -0.10 -15.87 10.00
C GLU A 246 1.38 -15.62 10.34
N THR A 247 2.25 -15.51 9.34
CA THR A 247 3.65 -15.12 9.53
C THR A 247 3.75 -13.72 10.16
N PHE A 248 2.98 -12.75 9.66
CA PHE A 248 2.92 -11.42 10.27
C PHE A 248 2.49 -11.47 11.75
N LYS A 249 1.45 -12.24 12.07
CA LYS A 249 0.97 -12.40 13.46
C LYS A 249 2.04 -13.03 14.36
N GLN A 250 2.72 -14.06 13.85
CA GLN A 250 3.80 -14.74 14.57
C GLN A 250 4.97 -13.81 14.86
N TRP A 251 5.42 -13.02 13.87
CA TRP A 251 6.54 -12.10 14.05
C TRP A 251 6.22 -10.93 14.98
N SER A 252 4.98 -10.42 14.94
CA SER A 252 4.54 -9.29 15.78
C SER A 252 4.62 -9.57 17.29
N GLY A 253 4.70 -10.84 17.69
CA GLY A 253 5.02 -11.26 19.06
C GLY A 253 3.95 -10.99 20.14
N SER A 254 2.88 -10.25 19.82
CA SER A 254 1.76 -10.01 20.74
C SER A 254 0.45 -9.68 20.03
N ASP A 255 -0.68 -10.07 20.62
CA ASP A 255 -2.03 -9.74 20.13
C ASP A 255 -2.29 -8.23 20.11
N THR A 256 -1.61 -7.46 20.97
CA THR A 256 -1.71 -6.00 21.01
C THR A 256 -1.10 -5.38 19.76
N ALA A 257 0.14 -5.78 19.40
CA ALA A 257 0.78 -5.33 18.17
C ALA A 257 -0.02 -5.75 16.92
N VAL A 258 -0.51 -6.99 16.90
CA VAL A 258 -1.36 -7.49 15.80
C VAL A 258 -2.63 -6.65 15.65
N ARG A 259 -3.36 -6.41 16.75
CA ARG A 259 -4.55 -5.56 16.73
C ARG A 259 -4.23 -4.14 16.26
N GLN A 260 -3.14 -3.57 16.76
CA GLN A 260 -2.74 -2.23 16.40
C GLN A 260 -2.52 -2.09 14.89
N VAL A 261 -1.73 -2.98 14.30
CA VAL A 261 -1.40 -2.94 12.86
C VAL A 261 -2.57 -3.35 11.95
N LEU A 262 -3.42 -4.29 12.38
CA LEU A 262 -4.55 -4.79 11.57
C LEU A 262 -5.84 -3.99 11.76
N GLN A 263 -6.02 -3.28 12.86
CA GLN A 263 -7.31 -2.64 13.21
C GLN A 263 -7.13 -1.16 13.54
N ASP A 264 -6.37 -0.83 14.58
CA ASP A 264 -6.37 0.53 15.13
C ASP A 264 -5.70 1.53 14.17
N ASN A 265 -4.51 1.19 13.69
CA ASN A 265 -3.72 1.96 12.73
C ASN A 265 -4.46 2.19 11.39
N PRO A 266 -4.94 1.14 10.69
CA PRO A 266 -5.63 1.36 9.43
C PRO A 266 -6.97 2.08 9.60
N THR A 267 -7.68 1.90 10.72
CA THR A 267 -8.87 2.71 11.01
C THR A 267 -8.52 4.19 11.14
N ARG A 268 -7.42 4.53 11.83
CA ARG A 268 -6.93 5.92 11.94
C ARG A 268 -6.47 6.51 10.61
N LEU A 269 -5.86 5.69 9.75
CA LEU A 269 -5.30 6.14 8.48
C LEU A 269 -6.35 6.25 7.36
N TYR A 270 -7.31 5.33 7.32
CA TYR A 270 -8.22 5.13 6.19
C TYR A 270 -9.69 5.39 6.48
N ASP A 271 -10.13 5.65 7.71
CA ASP A 271 -11.53 6.02 7.98
C ASP A 271 -11.70 7.54 8.19
#